data_AF-A0A9D0ZR24-F1
#
_entry.id   AF-A0A9D0ZR24-F1
#
_cell.length_a   1.000
_cell.length_b   1.000
_cell.length_c   1.000
_cell.angle_alpha   90.00
_cell.angle_beta   90.00
_cell.angle_gamma   90.00
#
_symmetry.space_group_name_H-M   'P 1'
#
loop_
_entity.id
_entity.type
_entity.pdbx_description
1 polymer ?
#
loop_
_entity_poly.entity_id
_entity_poly.type
_entity_poly.pdbx_seq_one_letter_code
_entity_poly.pdbx_strand_id
1 'polypeptide(L)'
;MEAKLTRGETEINHIEYSMVIILCCVIFIIVSPFVYQIYYNMSVSAAKTSTTGTIDYVKALYTNGNLEKEIGLPFTIEFTKDSFIAYDNDKKITLQTTRKIELDGKKPESGTVTIDEDGKVIVKELDFGWRTCNKEKDGDITCE
;
A
#
# COMPACT_ATOMS: atom_id res chain seq x y z
N MET A 1 -60.72 -34.69 -12.50
CA MET A 1 -60.50 -34.12 -13.84
C MET A 1 -59.79 -32.80 -13.63
N GLU A 2 -58.57 -32.72 -14.12
CA GLU A 2 -57.50 -31.81 -13.67
C GLU A 2 -57.89 -30.34 -13.85
N ALA A 3 -57.81 -29.57 -12.76
CA ALA A 3 -57.95 -28.13 -12.81
C ALA A 3 -56.67 -27.54 -13.43
N LYS A 4 -56.77 -27.13 -14.70
CA LYS A 4 -55.81 -26.26 -15.38
C LYS A 4 -55.79 -24.88 -14.71
N LEU A 5 -55.01 -24.73 -13.65
CA LEU A 5 -54.27 -23.50 -13.32
C LEU A 5 -52.82 -23.76 -13.76
N THR A 6 -52.01 -22.88 -14.33
CA THR A 6 -52.05 -21.45 -14.64
C THR A 6 -50.87 -21.19 -15.58
N ARG A 7 -51.13 -21.13 -16.89
CA ARG A 7 -50.07 -20.79 -17.87
C ARG A 7 -49.74 -19.29 -17.86
N GLY A 8 -50.66 -18.45 -17.38
CA GLY A 8 -50.46 -16.99 -17.28
C GLY A 8 -49.70 -16.52 -16.03
N GLU A 9 -49.86 -17.16 -14.88
CA GLU A 9 -49.20 -16.71 -13.63
C GLU A 9 -47.71 -17.05 -13.56
N THR A 10 -47.29 -18.13 -14.23
CA THR A 10 -45.89 -18.53 -14.33
C THR A 10 -45.11 -17.62 -15.28
N GLU A 11 -45.70 -17.25 -16.43
CA GLU A 11 -45.07 -16.32 -17.39
C GLU A 11 -44.94 -14.89 -16.84
N ILE A 12 -45.93 -14.39 -16.10
CA ILE A 12 -45.89 -13.04 -15.48
C ILE A 12 -44.77 -12.96 -14.42
N ASN A 13 -44.64 -13.98 -13.55
CA ASN A 13 -43.55 -14.04 -12.57
C ASN A 13 -42.17 -13.99 -13.25
N HIS A 14 -41.95 -14.79 -14.30
CA HIS A 14 -40.65 -14.81 -15.00
C HIS A 14 -40.29 -13.46 -15.64
N ILE A 15 -41.26 -12.76 -16.22
CA ILE A 15 -41.05 -11.43 -16.81
C ILE A 15 -40.72 -10.40 -15.72
N GLU A 16 -41.45 -10.39 -14.60
CA GLU A 16 -41.18 -9.49 -13.48
C GLU A 16 -39.79 -9.72 -12.86
N TYR A 17 -39.40 -10.98 -12.62
CA TYR A 17 -38.05 -11.30 -12.15
C TYR A 17 -36.96 -10.87 -13.15
N SER A 18 -37.19 -11.05 -14.46
CA SER A 18 -36.24 -10.62 -15.49
C SER A 18 -36.07 -9.09 -15.52
N MET A 19 -37.15 -8.33 -15.29
CA MET A 19 -37.11 -6.87 -15.24
C MET A 19 -36.33 -6.36 -14.02
N VAL A 20 -36.49 -7.00 -12.86
CA VAL A 20 -35.72 -6.66 -11.65
C VAL A 20 -34.23 -6.95 -11.84
N ILE A 21 -33.88 -8.08 -12.48
CA ILE A 21 -32.47 -8.42 -12.76
C ILE A 21 -31.84 -7.39 -13.70
N ILE A 22 -32.55 -6.99 -14.77
CA ILE A 22 -32.06 -5.96 -15.71
C ILE A 22 -31.84 -4.63 -14.98
N LEU A 23 -32.78 -4.21 -14.13
CA LEU A 23 -32.65 -3.00 -13.32
C LEU A 23 -31.41 -3.06 -12.41
N CYS A 24 -31.19 -4.19 -11.73
CA CYS A 24 -30.00 -4.41 -10.91
C CYS A 24 -28.71 -4.32 -11.74
N CYS A 25 -28.66 -4.93 -12.93
CA CYS A 25 -27.50 -4.84 -13.81
C CYS A 25 -27.18 -3.40 -14.23
N VAL A 26 -28.19 -2.59 -14.55
CA VAL A 26 -28.01 -1.17 -14.89
C VAL A 26 -27.42 -0.40 -13.70
N ILE A 27 -27.95 -0.63 -12.49
CA ILE A 27 -27.43 -0.01 -11.27
C ILE A 27 -25.97 -0.43 -11.03
N PHE A 28 -25.65 -1.72 -11.18
CA PHE A 28 -24.28 -2.22 -11.03
C PHE A 28 -23.31 -1.56 -12.01
N ILE A 29 -23.70 -1.39 -13.28
CA ILE A 29 -22.85 -0.73 -14.30
C ILE A 29 -22.57 0.73 -13.90
N ILE A 30 -23.57 1.43 -13.37
CA ILE A 30 -23.42 2.83 -12.94
C ILE A 30 -22.55 2.93 -11.69
N VAL A 31 -22.72 2.03 -10.71
CA VAL A 31 -22.04 2.11 -9.40
C VAL A 31 -20.59 1.60 -9.45
N SER A 32 -20.29 0.61 -10.29
CA SER A 32 -18.96 0.00 -10.42
C SER A 32 -17.79 1.01 -10.59
N PRO A 33 -17.85 2.01 -11.50
CA PRO A 33 -16.75 2.96 -11.66
C PRO A 33 -16.49 3.79 -10.40
N PHE A 34 -17.54 4.16 -9.66
CA PHE A 34 -17.39 4.93 -8.41
C PHE A 34 -16.68 4.10 -7.33
N VAL A 35 -17.07 2.83 -7.18
CA VAL A 35 -16.44 1.92 -6.22
C VAL A 35 -14.96 1.70 -6.57
N TYR A 36 -14.65 1.52 -7.85
CA TYR A 36 -13.27 1.38 -8.31
C TYR A 36 -12.42 2.61 -7.98
N GLN A 37 -12.96 3.82 -8.22
CA GLN A 37 -12.25 5.06 -7.94
C GLN A 37 -12.00 5.26 -6.43
N ILE A 38 -12.99 4.94 -5.59
CA ILE A 38 -12.84 5.00 -4.13
C ILE A 38 -11.76 4.01 -3.67
N TYR A 39 -11.82 2.77 -4.14
CA TYR A 39 -10.82 1.75 -3.80
C TYR A 39 -9.41 2.18 -4.24
N TYR A 40 -9.28 2.71 -5.46
CA TYR A 40 -8.02 3.23 -5.97
C TYR A 40 -7.45 4.31 -5.04
N ASN A 41 -8.24 5.33 -4.71
CA ASN A 41 -7.80 6.42 -3.84
C ASN A 41 -7.44 5.94 -2.42
N MET A 42 -8.23 5.01 -1.87
CA MET A 42 -7.95 4.41 -0.56
C MET A 42 -6.62 3.64 -0.57
N SER A 43 -6.38 2.84 -1.62
CA SER A 43 -5.13 2.07 -1.75
C SER A 43 -3.90 2.97 -1.86
N VAL A 44 -4.01 4.08 -2.59
CA VAL A 44 -2.95 5.10 -2.71
C VAL A 44 -2.71 5.76 -1.35
N SER A 45 -3.77 6.16 -0.64
CA SER A 45 -3.64 6.78 0.68
C SER A 45 -2.99 5.84 1.69
N ALA A 46 -3.40 4.56 1.72
CA ALA A 46 -2.82 3.56 2.61
C ALA A 46 -1.32 3.31 2.32
N ALA A 47 -0.94 3.29 1.04
CA ALA A 47 0.45 3.16 0.62
C ALA A 47 1.30 4.38 1.02
N LYS A 48 0.75 5.60 0.90
CA LYS A 48 1.41 6.82 1.39
C LYS A 48 1.62 6.82 2.90
N THR A 49 0.61 6.41 3.66
CA THR A 49 0.73 6.27 5.12
C THR A 49 1.79 5.23 5.49
N SER A 50 1.79 4.07 4.85
CA SER A 50 2.80 3.01 5.09
C SER A 50 4.21 3.47 4.70
N THR A 51 4.34 4.24 3.61
CA THR A 51 5.62 4.85 3.21
C THR A 51 6.12 5.82 4.27
N THR A 52 5.22 6.65 4.82
CA THR A 52 5.57 7.59 5.90
C THR A 52 6.01 6.85 7.16
N GLY A 53 5.29 5.81 7.57
CA GLY A 53 5.69 4.94 8.69
C GLY A 53 7.03 4.24 8.45
N THR A 54 7.30 3.84 7.22
CA THR A 54 8.61 3.27 6.83
C THR A 54 9.73 4.30 6.90
N ILE A 55 9.49 5.54 6.46
CA ILE A 55 10.46 6.64 6.58
C ILE A 55 10.79 6.91 8.04
N ASP A 56 9.77 6.98 8.90
CA ASP A 56 9.97 7.25 10.33
C ASP A 56 10.68 6.09 11.03
N TYR A 57 10.37 4.85 10.64
CA TYR A 57 11.11 3.66 11.05
C TYR A 57 12.61 3.76 10.69
N VAL A 58 12.93 4.15 9.45
CA VAL A 58 14.33 4.29 9.00
C VAL A 58 15.06 5.43 9.72
N LYS A 59 14.40 6.57 9.96
CA LYS A 59 14.96 7.65 10.80
C LYS A 59 15.22 7.20 12.23
N ALA A 60 14.31 6.41 12.80
CA ALA A 60 14.47 5.84 14.13
C ALA A 60 15.64 4.84 14.17
N LEU A 61 15.80 4.00 13.14
CA LEU A 61 16.96 3.11 12.99
C LEU A 61 18.27 3.89 12.93
N TYR A 62 18.34 4.94 12.10
CA TYR A 62 19.52 5.80 12.01
C TYR A 62 19.85 6.46 13.35
N THR A 63 18.84 7.01 14.03
CA THR A 63 19.02 7.70 15.32
C THR A 63 19.49 6.73 16.40
N ASN A 64 18.84 5.56 16.53
CA ASN A 64 19.25 4.56 17.52
C ASN A 64 20.63 3.96 17.20
N GLY A 65 20.91 3.68 15.92
CA GLY A 65 22.21 3.21 15.49
C GLY A 65 23.33 4.19 15.87
N ASN A 66 23.10 5.49 15.66
CA ASN A 66 24.02 6.56 16.05
C ASN A 66 24.27 6.68 17.57
N LEU A 67 23.34 6.21 18.41
CA LEU A 67 23.57 6.17 19.87
C LEU A 67 24.58 5.07 20.25
N GLU A 68 24.70 4.01 19.46
CA GLU A 68 25.57 2.86 19.73
C GLU A 68 26.90 2.96 18.98
N LYS A 69 26.87 3.49 17.75
CA LYS A 69 28.03 3.65 16.87
C LYS A 69 27.78 4.80 15.92
N GLU A 70 28.79 5.64 15.69
CA GLU A 70 28.71 6.69 14.67
C GLU A 70 28.41 6.09 13.28
N ILE A 71 27.25 6.49 12.72
CA ILE A 71 26.78 6.13 11.38
C ILE A 71 26.80 7.41 10.55
N GLY A 72 27.55 7.38 9.45
CA GLY A 72 27.60 8.49 8.52
C GLY A 72 26.34 8.64 7.67
N LEU A 73 26.23 9.79 7.01
CA LEU A 73 25.32 9.99 5.89
C LEU A 73 26.12 9.88 4.58
N PRO A 74 25.49 9.42 3.48
CA PRO A 74 24.11 8.95 3.38
C PRO A 74 23.91 7.58 4.03
N PHE A 75 22.75 7.40 4.65
CA PHE A 75 22.33 6.15 5.30
C PHE A 75 21.16 5.54 4.52
N THR A 76 21.32 4.30 4.05
CA THR A 76 20.31 3.62 3.23
C THR A 76 19.85 2.34 3.88
N ILE A 77 18.54 2.13 3.88
CA ILE A 77 17.91 0.85 4.19
C ILE A 77 17.33 0.27 2.91
N GLU A 78 17.77 -0.93 2.55
CA GLU A 78 17.20 -1.74 1.48
C GLU A 78 16.29 -2.79 2.09
N PHE A 79 15.01 -2.76 1.72
CA PHE A 79 14.03 -3.73 2.16
C PHE A 79 14.06 -4.96 1.25
N THR A 80 13.96 -6.12 1.89
CA THR A 80 13.75 -7.41 1.23
C THR A 80 12.52 -8.06 1.86
N LYS A 81 11.93 -9.03 1.17
CA LYS A 81 10.71 -9.71 1.60
C LYS A 81 10.72 -10.07 3.10
N ASP A 82 11.81 -10.67 3.55
CA ASP A 82 11.92 -11.19 4.91
C ASP A 82 12.71 -10.27 5.86
N SER A 83 13.56 -9.37 5.36
CA SER A 83 14.47 -8.58 6.21
C SER A 83 14.80 -7.20 5.62
N PHE A 84 15.80 -6.53 6.16
CA PHE A 84 16.38 -5.35 5.53
C PHE A 84 17.91 -5.40 5.63
N ILE A 85 18.57 -4.67 4.74
CA ILE A 85 20.02 -4.47 4.74
C ILE A 85 20.28 -2.98 4.96
N ALA A 86 21.18 -2.66 5.88
CA ALA A 86 21.58 -1.30 6.17
C ALA A 86 22.93 -0.96 5.52
N TYR A 87 23.04 0.26 5.01
CA TYR A 87 24.23 0.81 4.39
C TYR A 87 24.56 2.16 5.00
N ASP A 88 25.84 2.36 5.30
CA ASP A 88 26.45 3.65 5.68
C ASP A 88 27.46 4.01 4.59
N ASN A 89 27.25 5.12 3.88
CA ASN A 89 28.11 5.53 2.77
C ASN A 89 28.37 4.39 1.77
N ASP A 90 27.30 3.74 1.33
CA ASP A 90 27.28 2.56 0.43
C ASP A 90 27.98 1.30 0.97
N LYS A 91 28.44 1.30 2.21
CA LYS A 91 29.02 0.12 2.86
C LYS A 91 27.96 -0.57 3.70
N LYS A 92 27.77 -1.86 3.46
CA LYS A 92 26.88 -2.69 4.27
C LYS A 92 27.34 -2.69 5.73
N ILE A 93 26.42 -2.38 6.63
CA ILE A 93 26.63 -2.39 8.08
C ILE A 93 25.63 -3.30 8.77
N THR A 94 26.01 -3.78 9.95
CA THR A 94 25.10 -4.49 10.85
C THR A 94 24.59 -3.49 11.88
N LEU A 95 23.29 -3.22 11.86
CA LEU A 95 22.64 -2.48 12.93
C LEU A 95 22.36 -3.44 14.08
N GLN A 96 22.99 -3.21 15.22
CA GLN A 96 22.46 -3.70 16.48
C GLN A 96 21.45 -2.66 16.95
N THR A 97 20.22 -3.09 17.17
CA THR A 97 19.19 -2.21 17.73
C THR A 97 18.87 -2.77 19.10
N THR A 98 19.37 -2.13 20.15
CA THR A 98 19.03 -2.51 21.54
C THR A 98 17.55 -2.28 21.86
N ARG A 99 16.84 -1.50 21.04
CA ARG A 99 15.42 -1.21 21.17
C ARG A 99 14.62 -1.84 20.04
N LYS A 100 13.48 -2.44 20.38
CA LYS A 100 12.49 -2.86 19.40
C LYS A 100 11.87 -1.61 18.78
N ILE A 101 12.23 -1.32 17.54
CA ILE A 101 11.56 -0.29 16.74
C ILE A 101 10.48 -1.01 15.93
N GLU A 102 9.23 -0.59 16.09
CA GLU A 102 8.11 -1.15 15.34
C GLU A 102 7.87 -0.30 14.09
N LEU A 103 7.62 -0.97 12.97
CA LEU A 103 7.22 -0.30 11.74
C LEU A 103 5.71 -0.10 11.79
N ASP A 104 5.26 1.13 11.60
CA ASP A 104 3.84 1.45 11.46
C ASP A 104 3.38 1.23 10.01
N GLY A 105 2.23 0.59 9.84
CA GLY A 105 1.70 0.15 8.55
C GLY A 105 2.23 -1.20 8.05
N LYS A 106 2.07 -1.47 6.75
CA LYS A 106 2.58 -2.71 6.15
C LYS A 106 4.08 -2.59 5.93
N LYS A 107 4.83 -3.65 6.26
CA LYS A 107 6.24 -3.77 5.90
C LYS A 107 6.42 -3.85 4.37
N PRO A 108 7.33 -3.06 3.76
CA PRO A 108 7.66 -3.19 2.35
C PRO A 108 8.20 -4.58 2.01
N GLU A 109 7.86 -5.08 0.83
CA GLU A 109 8.38 -6.32 0.25
C GLU A 109 9.72 -6.08 -0.47
N SER A 110 9.93 -4.88 -1.01
CA SER A 110 11.20 -4.45 -1.60
C SER A 110 11.33 -2.92 -1.63
N GLY A 111 12.48 -2.43 -2.10
CA GLY A 111 12.76 -1.01 -2.32
C GLY A 111 13.74 -0.42 -1.31
N THR A 112 14.02 0.87 -1.45
CA THR A 112 15.05 1.55 -0.66
C THR A 112 14.55 2.86 -0.07
N VAL A 113 15.05 3.15 1.13
CA VAL A 113 14.87 4.44 1.79
C VAL A 113 16.25 4.95 2.19
N THR A 114 16.61 6.13 1.70
CA THR A 114 17.90 6.77 1.94
C THR A 114 17.70 8.09 2.66
N ILE A 115 18.41 8.28 3.77
CA ILE A 115 18.63 9.58 4.40
C ILE A 115 19.92 10.13 3.77
N ASP A 116 19.78 11.17 2.99
CA ASP A 116 20.87 11.83 2.27
C ASP A 116 21.75 12.68 3.20
N GLU A 117 22.89 13.17 2.70
CA GLU A 117 23.82 14.04 3.44
C GLU A 117 23.16 15.31 4.00
N ASP A 118 22.18 15.86 3.28
CA ASP A 118 21.38 17.01 3.71
C ASP A 118 20.29 16.66 4.74
N GLY A 119 20.22 15.40 5.19
CA GLY A 119 19.14 14.89 6.05
C GLY A 119 17.79 14.70 5.36
N LYS A 120 17.73 14.89 4.03
CA LYS A 120 16.53 14.68 3.22
C LYS A 120 16.33 13.20 2.95
N VAL A 121 15.06 12.77 2.87
CA VAL A 121 14.72 11.37 2.66
C VAL A 121 14.28 11.12 1.24
N ILE A 122 14.95 10.19 0.58
CA ILE A 122 14.66 9.65 -0.75
C ILE A 122 14.05 8.26 -0.57
N VAL A 123 12.98 7.97 -1.30
CA VAL A 123 12.37 6.64 -1.37
C VAL A 123 12.38 6.20 -2.82
N LYS A 124 12.93 5.02 -3.10
CA LYS A 124 12.93 4.43 -4.45
C LYS A 124 12.30 3.05 -4.44
N GLU A 125 11.31 2.87 -5.31
CA GLU A 125 10.64 1.61 -5.61
C GLU A 125 10.19 0.87 -4.34
N LEU A 126 9.64 1.59 -3.36
CA LEU A 126 9.18 1.00 -2.11
C LEU A 126 7.88 0.24 -2.35
N ASP A 127 7.98 -1.07 -2.46
CA ASP A 127 6.90 -1.94 -2.87
C ASP A 127 6.18 -2.55 -1.67
N PHE A 128 4.85 -2.47 -1.66
CA PHE A 128 3.99 -3.12 -0.67
C PHE A 128 3.18 -4.28 -1.29
N GLY A 129 3.51 -4.74 -2.50
CA GLY A 129 2.86 -5.82 -3.22
C GLY A 129 1.54 -5.43 -3.90
N TRP A 130 0.86 -4.37 -3.42
CA TRP A 130 -0.33 -3.80 -4.07
C TRP A 130 -0.10 -2.41 -4.68
N ARG A 131 0.98 -1.74 -4.28
CA ARG A 131 1.41 -0.42 -4.76
C ARG A 131 2.90 -0.26 -4.56
N THR A 132 3.51 0.55 -5.41
CA THR A 132 4.91 0.95 -5.31
C THR A 132 5.00 2.46 -5.11
N CYS A 133 5.77 2.90 -4.13
CA CYS A 133 5.90 4.31 -3.78
C CYS A 133 7.32 4.84 -4.00
N ASN A 134 7.39 6.09 -4.43
CA ASN A 134 8.62 6.85 -4.67
C ASN A 134 8.53 8.21 -4.00
N LYS A 135 9.70 8.77 -3.66
CA LYS A 135 9.84 10.11 -3.15
C LYS A 135 11.22 10.67 -3.49
N GLU A 136 11.25 11.79 -4.21
CA GLU A 136 12.49 12.54 -4.43
C GLU A 136 12.88 13.38 -3.20
N LYS A 137 14.11 13.92 -3.16
CA LYS A 137 14.66 14.65 -1.99
C LYS A 137 13.70 15.72 -1.44
N ASP A 138 13.10 16.51 -2.33
CA ASP A 138 12.15 17.59 -2.02
C ASP A 138 10.75 17.33 -2.61
N GLY A 139 10.49 16.11 -3.06
CA GLY A 139 9.25 15.72 -3.71
C GLY A 139 8.21 15.20 -2.71
N ASP A 140 6.95 15.25 -3.14
CA ASP A 140 5.87 14.54 -2.47
C ASP A 140 5.98 13.03 -2.71
N ILE A 141 5.37 12.24 -1.83
CA ILE A 141 5.25 10.79 -2.01
C ILE A 141 4.26 10.52 -3.14
N THR A 142 4.74 9.84 -4.18
CA THR A 142 3.95 9.34 -5.32
C THR A 142 3.85 7.83 -5.22
N CYS A 143 2.64 7.28 -5.34
CA CYS A 143 2.41 5.84 -5.30
C CYS A 143 1.59 5.40 -6.50
N GLU A 144 2.02 4.33 -7.16
CA GLU A 144 1.43 3.73 -8.36
C GLU A 144 1.00 2.29 -8.12
#